data_AF-A0A653PVQ7-F1
#
_entry.id   AF-A0A653PVQ7-F1
#
_cell.length_a   1.000
_cell.length_b   1.000
_cell.length_c   1.000
_cell.angle_alpha   90.00
_cell.angle_beta   90.00
_cell.angle_gamma   90.00
#
_symmetry.space_group_name_H-M   'P 1'
#
loop_
_entity.id
_entity.type
_entity.pdbx_description
1 polymer ?
#
loop_
_entity_poly.entity_id
_entity_poly.type
_entity_poly.pdbx_seq_one_letter_code
_entity_poly.pdbx_strand_id
1 'polypeptide(L)'
;MKNILVVCLLFCCFLSCRKERQHKSLLNQEKKSLVSESSKKQDYIQYFPNALIYQYEMNGEKNQLWFYVDETFERILYIPNDDMIDAVISYPNGDYEIYGTTEKGDKIILKQNISAVTSEEMYDTILKPLETSKIIDQSNIQQPAVVCKGYQFDYLKMKGSELLFATTQIPVNSYQIYGFSRLNGDVRITLGLDYINIFKKNDLITHINRSDFKLELLNFGPNPYEFSTKKYRFER
;
A
#
# COMPACT_ATOMS: atom_id res chain seq x y z
N MET A 1 -11.46 78.94 -7.93
CA MET A 1 -11.82 77.85 -8.87
C MET A 1 -10.75 76.77 -8.72
N LYS A 2 -10.67 75.88 -7.73
CA LYS A 2 -11.65 75.02 -7.02
C LYS A 2 -12.41 74.06 -7.96
N ASN A 3 -12.02 72.78 -7.87
CA ASN A 3 -12.84 71.57 -8.03
C ASN A 3 -13.06 70.93 -9.42
N ILE A 4 -12.04 70.72 -10.27
CA ILE A 4 -12.18 69.85 -11.47
C ILE A 4 -10.90 69.03 -11.76
N LEU A 5 -10.24 68.42 -10.77
CA LEU A 5 -9.09 67.54 -11.07
C LEU A 5 -9.01 66.24 -10.26
N VAL A 6 -9.93 65.98 -9.33
CA VAL A 6 -9.88 64.80 -8.45
C VAL A 6 -10.88 63.70 -8.88
N VAL A 7 -11.80 63.99 -9.82
CA VAL A 7 -12.85 63.03 -10.21
C VAL A 7 -12.41 62.06 -11.31
N CYS A 8 -11.40 62.39 -12.13
CA CYS A 8 -10.96 61.49 -13.22
C CYS A 8 -10.04 60.33 -12.79
N LEU A 9 -9.38 60.42 -11.63
CA LEU A 9 -8.44 59.37 -11.18
C LEU A 9 -9.10 58.23 -10.39
N LEU A 10 -10.33 58.42 -9.90
CA LEU A 10 -11.07 57.37 -9.19
C LEU A 10 -11.93 56.49 -10.11
N PHE A 11 -12.24 56.94 -11.34
CA PHE A 11 -13.08 56.15 -12.26
C PHE A 11 -12.32 55.11 -13.09
N CYS A 12 -10.99 55.26 -13.26
CA CYS A 12 -10.19 54.29 -14.01
C CYS A 12 -9.81 53.03 -13.21
N CYS A 13 -9.88 53.04 -11.87
CA CYS A 13 -9.61 51.82 -11.08
C CYS A 13 -10.80 50.85 -10.99
N PHE A 14 -12.03 51.32 -11.19
CA PHE A 14 -13.22 50.45 -11.07
C PHE A 14 -13.53 49.66 -12.35
N LEU A 15 -13.03 50.08 -13.51
CA LEU A 15 -13.28 49.38 -14.79
C LEU A 15 -12.30 48.23 -15.04
N SER A 16 -11.08 48.27 -14.50
CA SER A 16 -10.10 47.18 -14.67
C SER A 16 -10.36 45.98 -13.76
N CYS A 17 -11.00 46.18 -12.59
CA CYS A 17 -11.28 45.08 -11.66
C CYS A 17 -12.53 44.25 -12.03
N ARG A 18 -13.39 44.78 -12.93
CA ARG A 18 -14.64 44.11 -13.32
C ARG A 18 -14.45 43.07 -14.44
N LYS A 19 -13.49 43.28 -15.35
CA LYS A 19 -13.16 42.33 -16.44
C LYS A 19 -12.45 41.06 -15.96
N GLU A 20 -11.57 41.17 -14.96
CA GLU A 20 -10.87 39.98 -14.41
C GLU A 20 -11.80 39.02 -13.65
N ARG A 21 -12.85 39.53 -12.98
CA ARG A 21 -13.80 38.69 -12.25
C ARG A 21 -14.74 37.90 -13.16
N GLN A 22 -15.12 38.45 -14.32
CA GLN A 22 -15.97 37.76 -15.29
C GLN A 22 -15.20 36.69 -16.08
N HIS A 23 -13.92 36.90 -16.38
CA HIS A 23 -13.10 35.89 -17.04
C HIS A 23 -12.76 34.70 -16.12
N LYS A 24 -12.57 34.95 -14.81
CA LYS A 24 -12.39 33.89 -13.81
C LYS A 24 -13.69 33.12 -13.50
N SER A 25 -14.87 33.73 -13.62
CA SER A 25 -16.14 33.03 -13.39
C SER A 25 -16.54 32.12 -14.55
N LEU A 26 -16.24 32.51 -15.80
CA LEU A 26 -16.47 31.66 -16.98
C LEU A 26 -15.52 30.45 -17.02
N LEU A 27 -14.23 30.63 -16.71
CA LEU A 27 -13.27 29.52 -16.60
C LEU A 27 -13.59 28.56 -15.45
N ASN A 28 -14.18 29.05 -14.35
CA ASN A 28 -14.64 28.19 -13.25
C ASN A 28 -15.96 27.47 -13.55
N GLN A 29 -16.79 28.01 -14.45
CA GLN A 29 -18.00 27.32 -14.92
C GLN A 29 -17.66 26.25 -15.95
N GLU A 30 -16.70 26.48 -16.87
CA GLU A 30 -16.18 25.44 -17.77
C GLU A 30 -15.43 24.33 -17.02
N LYS A 31 -14.66 24.67 -15.97
CA LYS A 31 -14.04 23.64 -15.10
C LYS A 31 -15.05 22.91 -14.21
N LYS A 32 -16.20 23.49 -13.89
CA LYS A 32 -17.27 22.79 -13.16
C LYS A 32 -18.16 21.93 -14.06
N SER A 33 -18.38 22.32 -15.31
CA SER A 33 -19.18 21.53 -16.26
C SER A 33 -18.42 20.32 -16.83
N LEU A 34 -17.09 20.37 -16.90
CA LEU A 34 -16.26 19.20 -17.25
C LEU A 34 -16.08 18.19 -16.10
N VAL A 35 -16.49 18.53 -14.87
CA VAL A 35 -16.38 17.67 -13.67
C VAL A 35 -17.74 17.07 -13.27
N SER A 36 -18.84 17.45 -13.92
CA SER A 36 -20.19 16.99 -13.56
C SER A 36 -20.81 15.95 -14.50
N GLU A 37 -20.10 15.46 -15.52
CA GLU A 37 -20.60 14.41 -16.43
C GLU A 37 -19.79 13.11 -16.46
N SER A 38 -18.70 13.00 -15.67
CA SER A 38 -18.18 11.68 -15.30
C SER A 38 -19.01 11.09 -14.17
N SER A 39 -20.23 10.70 -14.52
CA SER A 39 -20.97 9.66 -13.81
C SER A 39 -19.98 8.57 -13.37
N LYS A 40 -19.99 8.26 -12.07
CA LYS A 40 -19.16 7.24 -11.42
C LYS A 40 -19.21 5.93 -12.22
N LYS A 41 -18.32 5.75 -13.20
CA LYS A 41 -17.94 4.43 -13.66
C LYS A 41 -17.22 3.81 -12.48
N GLN A 42 -17.93 2.98 -11.74
CA GLN A 42 -17.31 2.13 -10.74
C GLN A 42 -16.29 1.30 -11.50
N ASP A 43 -15.01 1.64 -11.35
CA ASP A 43 -13.95 0.93 -12.05
C ASP A 43 -13.87 -0.47 -11.42
N TYR A 44 -14.38 -1.44 -12.17
CA TYR A 44 -14.38 -2.83 -11.76
C TYR A 44 -13.01 -3.47 -11.97
N ILE A 45 -12.03 -2.75 -12.50
CA ILE A 45 -10.66 -3.22 -12.66
C ILE A 45 -9.79 -2.51 -11.62
N GLN A 46 -9.14 -3.30 -10.78
CA GLN A 46 -8.15 -2.83 -9.83
C GLN A 46 -6.77 -3.07 -10.44
N TYR A 47 -6.02 -2.00 -10.69
CA TYR A 47 -4.70 -2.06 -11.33
C TYR A 47 -3.60 -1.88 -10.29
N PHE A 48 -2.59 -2.74 -10.34
CA PHE A 48 -1.42 -2.72 -9.46
C PHE A 48 -0.16 -2.70 -10.32
N PRO A 49 0.51 -1.54 -10.48
CA PRO A 49 1.63 -1.39 -11.40
C PRO A 49 2.90 -2.15 -10.98
N ASN A 50 3.10 -2.32 -9.67
CA ASN A 50 4.33 -2.84 -9.10
C ASN A 50 4.06 -4.10 -8.27
N ALA A 51 5.10 -4.87 -7.98
CA ALA A 51 5.01 -5.97 -7.03
C ALA A 51 6.25 -6.06 -6.13
N LEU A 52 6.03 -6.57 -4.92
CA LEU A 52 7.05 -7.10 -4.03
C LEU A 52 7.13 -8.60 -4.26
N ILE A 53 8.29 -9.09 -4.67
CA ILE A 53 8.52 -10.52 -4.93
C ILE A 53 9.50 -11.06 -3.90
N TYR A 54 8.99 -11.86 -2.98
CA TYR A 54 9.79 -12.57 -2.00
C TYR A 54 10.04 -14.00 -2.45
N GLN A 55 11.24 -14.49 -2.19
CA GLN A 55 11.52 -15.92 -2.11
C GLN A 55 11.55 -16.33 -0.65
N TYR A 56 10.97 -17.47 -0.33
CA TYR A 56 11.14 -18.09 0.98
C TYR A 56 11.45 -19.57 0.87
N GLU A 57 12.15 -20.08 1.87
CA GLU A 57 12.49 -21.49 2.01
C GLU A 57 11.87 -22.01 3.31
N MET A 58 11.09 -23.08 3.21
CA MET A 58 10.48 -23.76 4.34
C MET A 58 10.62 -25.27 4.14
N ASN A 59 11.17 -25.97 5.12
CA ASN A 59 11.44 -27.42 5.05
C ASN A 59 12.27 -27.84 3.81
N GLY A 60 13.17 -26.97 3.34
CA GLY A 60 14.02 -27.20 2.16
C GLY A 60 13.36 -26.92 0.81
N GLU A 61 12.08 -26.57 0.78
CA GLU A 61 11.36 -26.19 -0.43
C GLU A 61 11.38 -24.68 -0.64
N LYS A 62 11.78 -24.25 -1.85
CA LYS A 62 11.78 -22.85 -2.25
C LYS A 62 10.45 -22.48 -2.88
N ASN A 63 9.86 -21.42 -2.36
CA ASN A 63 8.58 -20.89 -2.80
C ASN A 63 8.67 -19.38 -2.98
N GLN A 64 7.65 -18.79 -3.60
CA GLN A 64 7.55 -17.35 -3.77
C GLN A 64 6.29 -16.79 -3.12
N LEU A 65 6.39 -15.56 -2.65
CA LEU A 65 5.29 -14.78 -2.13
C LEU A 65 5.26 -13.43 -2.84
N TRP A 66 4.10 -13.10 -3.39
CA TRP A 66 3.92 -11.93 -4.22
C TRP A 66 2.89 -11.01 -3.59
N PHE A 67 3.23 -9.73 -3.49
CA PHE A 67 2.28 -8.67 -3.17
C PHE A 67 2.28 -7.66 -4.29
N TYR A 68 1.14 -7.49 -4.96
CA TYR A 68 0.99 -6.46 -5.97
C TYR A 68 0.62 -5.14 -5.29
N VAL A 69 1.29 -4.07 -5.68
CA VAL A 69 1.26 -2.79 -4.99
C VAL A 69 0.75 -1.71 -5.94
N ASP A 70 -0.21 -0.95 -5.42
CA ASP A 70 -0.67 0.30 -6.00
C ASP A 70 -0.36 1.43 -5.03
N GLU A 71 0.76 2.10 -5.28
CA GLU A 71 1.26 3.20 -4.47
C GLU A 71 0.36 4.44 -4.54
N THR A 72 -0.46 4.59 -5.61
CA THR A 72 -1.32 5.77 -5.77
C THR A 72 -2.49 5.75 -4.80
N PHE A 73 -3.06 4.55 -4.58
CA PHE A 73 -4.19 4.35 -3.68
C PHE A 73 -3.79 3.63 -2.38
N GLU A 74 -2.49 3.37 -2.19
CA GLU A 74 -1.91 2.65 -1.04
C GLU A 74 -2.54 1.26 -0.81
N ARG A 75 -2.82 0.56 -1.91
CA ARG A 75 -3.46 -0.77 -1.87
C ARG A 75 -2.44 -1.84 -2.13
N ILE A 76 -2.62 -2.97 -1.45
CA ILE A 76 -1.79 -4.15 -1.64
C ILE A 76 -2.69 -5.35 -1.88
N LEU A 77 -2.45 -6.04 -2.98
CA LEU A 77 -3.14 -7.25 -3.40
C LEU A 77 -2.27 -8.47 -3.11
N TYR A 78 -2.89 -9.49 -2.52
CA TYR A 78 -2.34 -10.82 -2.33
C TYR A 78 -3.26 -11.86 -2.99
N ILE A 79 -2.67 -12.83 -3.69
CA ILE A 79 -3.38 -13.94 -4.32
C ILE A 79 -2.98 -15.21 -3.57
N PRO A 80 -3.84 -15.74 -2.68
CA PRO A 80 -3.55 -16.98 -1.99
C PRO A 80 -3.61 -18.16 -2.97
N ASN A 81 -2.88 -19.24 -2.62
CA ASN A 81 -3.00 -20.51 -3.32
C ASN A 81 -4.16 -21.31 -2.70
N ASP A 82 -5.39 -20.87 -2.96
CA ASP A 82 -6.62 -21.42 -2.40
C ASP A 82 -7.72 -21.48 -3.47
N ASP A 83 -8.47 -22.58 -3.52
CA ASP A 83 -9.49 -22.82 -4.56
C ASP A 83 -10.74 -21.96 -4.39
N MET A 84 -11.03 -21.50 -3.17
CA MET A 84 -12.20 -20.71 -2.82
C MET A 84 -11.89 -19.21 -2.72
N ILE A 85 -10.63 -18.82 -2.55
CA ILE A 85 -10.23 -17.41 -2.42
C ILE A 85 -9.46 -16.97 -3.67
N ASP A 86 -10.09 -16.11 -4.47
CA ASP A 86 -9.49 -15.59 -5.69
C ASP A 86 -8.43 -14.51 -5.41
N ALA A 87 -8.66 -13.65 -4.40
CA ALA A 87 -7.77 -12.53 -4.09
C ALA A 87 -8.10 -11.87 -2.74
N VAL A 88 -7.15 -11.08 -2.23
CA VAL A 88 -7.33 -10.24 -1.04
C VAL A 88 -6.71 -8.88 -1.29
N ILE A 89 -7.49 -7.80 -1.15
CA ILE A 89 -7.00 -6.43 -1.27
C ILE A 89 -7.01 -5.78 0.12
N SER A 90 -5.84 -5.33 0.56
CA SER A 90 -5.69 -4.52 1.76
C SER A 90 -5.77 -3.02 1.42
N TYR A 91 -6.27 -2.25 2.37
CA TYR A 91 -6.44 -0.81 2.29
C TYR A 91 -5.72 -0.12 3.46
N PRO A 92 -5.30 1.16 3.30
CA PRO A 92 -4.52 1.86 4.32
C PRO A 92 -5.29 2.10 5.63
N ASN A 93 -6.62 2.02 5.60
CA ASN A 93 -7.49 2.11 6.77
C ASN A 93 -7.57 0.80 7.59
N GLY A 94 -6.85 -0.24 7.18
CA GLY A 94 -6.83 -1.56 7.83
C GLY A 94 -7.94 -2.50 7.38
N ASP A 95 -8.79 -2.11 6.43
CA ASP A 95 -9.74 -3.03 5.81
C ASP A 95 -9.05 -3.97 4.83
N TYR A 96 -9.56 -5.21 4.78
CA TYR A 96 -9.18 -6.25 3.84
C TYR A 96 -10.46 -6.75 3.17
N GLU A 97 -10.54 -6.55 1.86
CA GLU A 97 -11.61 -7.13 1.04
C GLU A 97 -11.12 -8.47 0.48
N ILE A 98 -11.80 -9.53 0.86
CA ILE A 98 -11.50 -10.90 0.48
C ILE A 98 -12.49 -11.28 -0.60
N TYR A 99 -11.96 -11.61 -1.78
CA TYR A 99 -12.72 -11.98 -2.96
C TYR A 99 -12.68 -13.49 -3.09
N GLY A 100 -13.84 -14.13 -3.03
CA GLY A 100 -13.91 -15.59 -3.04
C GLY A 100 -15.16 -16.15 -3.69
N THR A 101 -15.29 -17.47 -3.57
CA THR A 101 -16.34 -18.29 -4.15
C THR A 101 -16.95 -19.15 -3.06
N THR A 102 -18.27 -19.12 -2.92
CA THR A 102 -18.98 -20.01 -2.00
C THR A 102 -18.99 -21.44 -2.54
N GLU A 103 -19.35 -22.41 -1.69
CA GLU A 103 -19.56 -23.81 -2.09
C GLU A 103 -20.57 -23.97 -3.25
N LYS A 104 -21.48 -23.01 -3.43
CA LYS A 104 -22.49 -23.00 -4.51
C LYS A 104 -21.96 -22.38 -5.81
N GLY A 105 -20.73 -21.87 -5.83
CA GLY A 105 -20.12 -21.19 -6.97
C GLY A 105 -20.38 -19.68 -7.03
N ASP A 106 -21.04 -19.09 -6.03
CA ASP A 106 -21.34 -17.66 -6.02
C ASP A 106 -20.10 -16.83 -5.67
N LYS A 107 -19.85 -15.75 -6.41
CA LYS A 107 -18.71 -14.85 -6.20
C LYS A 107 -19.04 -13.79 -5.15
N ILE A 108 -18.33 -13.79 -4.03
CA ILE A 108 -18.60 -12.96 -2.86
C ILE A 108 -17.43 -12.08 -2.46
N ILE A 109 -17.74 -10.99 -1.75
CA ILE A 109 -16.78 -10.13 -1.06
C ILE A 109 -17.04 -10.24 0.44
N LEU A 110 -16.03 -10.66 1.18
CA LEU A 110 -15.96 -10.63 2.63
C LEU A 110 -15.09 -9.45 3.08
N LYS A 111 -15.40 -8.89 4.25
CA LYS A 111 -14.62 -7.81 4.85
C LYS A 111 -14.10 -8.21 6.21
N GLN A 112 -12.80 -8.02 6.41
CA GLN A 112 -12.16 -8.08 7.72
C GLN A 112 -11.42 -6.78 7.98
N ASN A 113 -11.36 -6.34 9.23
CA ASN A 113 -10.61 -5.16 9.63
C ASN A 113 -9.48 -5.58 10.58
N ILE A 114 -8.25 -5.17 10.24
CA ILE A 114 -7.07 -5.32 11.10
C ILE A 114 -6.73 -3.93 11.63
N SER A 115 -7.31 -3.57 12.78
CA SER A 115 -7.14 -2.26 13.41
C SER A 115 -5.68 -1.91 13.73
N ALA A 116 -4.83 -2.92 13.87
CA ALA A 116 -3.40 -2.73 14.10
C ALA A 116 -2.66 -2.10 12.89
N VAL A 117 -3.25 -2.09 11.69
CA VAL A 117 -2.69 -1.37 10.54
C VAL A 117 -2.73 0.14 10.75
N THR A 118 -3.77 0.64 11.41
CA THR A 118 -3.99 2.06 11.66
C THR A 118 -3.57 2.50 13.06
N SER A 119 -3.23 1.56 13.95
CA SER A 119 -2.79 1.89 15.30
C SER A 119 -1.57 2.79 15.32
N GLU A 120 -1.41 3.51 16.43
CA GLU A 120 -0.20 4.28 16.70
C GLU A 120 1.02 3.34 16.77
N GLU A 121 2.13 3.78 16.20
CA GLU A 121 3.38 3.04 16.27
C GLU A 121 3.93 3.08 17.70
N MET A 122 4.11 1.91 18.30
CA MET A 122 4.79 1.80 19.59
C MET A 122 6.26 1.50 19.35
N TYR A 123 7.14 2.21 20.05
CA TYR A 123 8.55 1.85 20.11
C TYR A 123 8.74 0.79 21.18
N ASP A 124 8.75 -0.48 20.77
CA ASP A 124 9.24 -1.53 21.64
C ASP A 124 10.74 -1.74 21.39
N THR A 125 11.54 -1.68 22.46
CA THR A 125 13.02 -1.59 22.41
C THR A 125 13.68 -2.96 22.20
N ILE A 126 12.95 -3.89 21.58
CA ILE A 126 13.34 -5.30 21.44
C ILE A 126 14.23 -5.56 20.20
N LEU A 127 14.30 -4.63 19.26
CA LEU A 127 15.20 -4.69 18.12
C LEU A 127 16.58 -4.13 18.46
N LYS A 128 17.62 -4.95 18.32
CA LYS A 128 19.01 -4.53 18.44
C LYS A 128 19.57 -4.25 17.04
N PRO A 129 19.92 -2.99 16.70
CA PRO A 129 20.51 -2.70 15.40
C PRO A 129 21.87 -3.40 15.25
N LEU A 130 22.18 -3.84 14.03
CA LEU A 130 23.46 -4.43 13.67
C LEU A 130 24.19 -3.53 12.68
N GLU A 131 25.53 -3.58 12.70
CA GLU A 131 26.38 -2.89 11.72
C GLU A 131 26.34 -3.53 10.33
N THR A 132 25.71 -4.70 10.20
CA THR A 132 25.59 -5.42 8.93
C THR A 132 24.44 -4.86 8.10
N SER A 133 24.69 -4.65 6.82
CA SER A 133 23.68 -4.30 5.83
C SER A 133 23.57 -5.37 4.75
N LYS A 134 22.43 -5.37 4.05
CA LYS A 134 22.23 -6.13 2.81
C LYS A 134 21.86 -5.18 1.69
N ILE A 135 22.22 -5.56 0.47
CA ILE A 135 21.87 -4.84 -0.74
C ILE A 135 21.12 -5.80 -1.64
N ILE A 136 19.90 -5.43 -2.02
CA ILE A 136 19.12 -6.13 -3.04
C ILE A 136 19.45 -5.45 -4.36
N ASP A 137 20.16 -6.14 -5.25
CA ASP A 137 20.41 -5.63 -6.60
C ASP A 137 19.13 -5.73 -7.44
N GLN A 138 18.80 -4.64 -8.12
CA GLN A 138 17.63 -4.52 -8.99
C GLN A 138 18.02 -4.11 -10.42
N SER A 139 19.30 -4.28 -10.76
CA SER A 139 19.85 -3.93 -12.08
C SER A 139 19.12 -4.61 -13.24
N ASN A 140 18.63 -5.84 -13.04
CA ASN A 140 17.85 -6.61 -14.01
C ASN A 140 16.52 -5.94 -14.39
N ILE A 141 15.95 -5.09 -13.53
CA ILE A 141 14.73 -4.31 -13.79
C ILE A 141 15.01 -2.81 -13.93
N GLN A 142 16.28 -2.42 -14.12
CA GLN A 142 16.74 -1.04 -14.29
C GLN A 142 16.32 -0.11 -13.15
N GLN A 143 16.25 -0.63 -11.93
CA GLN A 143 15.94 0.15 -10.74
C GLN A 143 17.15 0.27 -9.80
N PRO A 144 17.20 1.31 -8.95
CA PRO A 144 18.22 1.43 -7.92
C PRO A 144 18.22 0.22 -6.98
N ALA A 145 19.42 -0.16 -6.53
CA ALA A 145 19.57 -1.18 -5.51
C ALA A 145 18.91 -0.75 -4.18
N VAL A 146 18.34 -1.70 -3.46
CA VAL A 146 17.67 -1.45 -2.18
C VAL A 146 18.61 -1.77 -1.03
N VAL A 147 18.90 -0.78 -0.21
CA VAL A 147 19.77 -0.91 0.97
C VAL A 147 18.92 -1.28 2.18
N CYS A 148 19.32 -2.35 2.86
CA CYS A 148 18.61 -2.91 4.00
C CYS A 148 19.50 -2.88 5.25
N LYS A 149 18.96 -2.42 6.37
CA LYS A 149 19.64 -2.39 7.69
C LYS A 149 19.35 -3.69 8.44
N GLY A 150 20.38 -4.25 9.07
CA GLY A 150 20.26 -5.47 9.87
C GLY A 150 19.82 -5.20 11.31
N TYR A 151 19.04 -6.12 11.86
CA TYR A 151 18.55 -6.11 13.23
C TYR A 151 18.60 -7.53 13.79
N GLN A 152 18.96 -7.66 15.06
CA GLN A 152 18.73 -8.87 15.83
C GLN A 152 17.46 -8.71 16.65
N PHE A 153 16.56 -9.68 16.54
CA PHE A 153 15.33 -9.76 17.31
C PHE A 153 15.40 -10.96 18.26
N ASP A 154 15.47 -10.69 19.57
CA ASP A 154 15.52 -11.74 20.59
C ASP A 154 14.11 -12.06 21.08
N TYR A 155 13.74 -13.34 21.12
CA TYR A 155 12.40 -13.71 21.59
C TYR A 155 12.28 -13.50 23.11
N LEU A 156 11.21 -12.82 23.54
CA LEU A 156 11.01 -12.50 24.96
C LEU A 156 10.74 -13.72 25.85
N LYS A 157 10.06 -14.75 25.31
CA LYS A 157 9.56 -15.89 26.09
C LYS A 157 10.21 -17.23 25.74
N MET A 158 11.11 -17.26 24.76
CA MET A 158 11.75 -18.48 24.26
C MET A 158 13.24 -18.23 24.04
N LYS A 159 14.05 -19.30 24.14
CA LYS A 159 15.46 -19.20 23.74
C LYS A 159 15.52 -19.14 22.21
N GLY A 160 16.16 -18.09 21.68
CA GLY A 160 16.39 -17.93 20.26
C GLY A 160 16.40 -16.47 19.85
N SER A 161 16.87 -16.23 18.63
CA SER A 161 16.89 -14.92 18.01
C SER A 161 16.70 -15.07 16.50
N GLU A 162 16.11 -14.07 15.87
CA GLU A 162 16.03 -13.96 14.41
C GLU A 162 16.93 -12.82 13.93
N LEU A 163 17.56 -13.04 12.78
CA LEU A 163 18.24 -11.97 12.05
C LEU A 163 17.28 -11.41 11.00
N LEU A 164 16.96 -10.13 11.14
CA LEU A 164 16.02 -9.42 10.29
C LEU A 164 16.75 -8.33 9.52
N PHE A 165 16.33 -8.08 8.28
CA PHE A 165 16.77 -6.91 7.52
C PHE A 165 15.54 -6.14 7.07
N ALA A 166 15.59 -4.82 7.19
CA ALA A 166 14.49 -3.95 6.79
C ALA A 166 14.98 -2.72 6.01
N THR A 167 14.07 -2.12 5.24
CA THR A 167 14.35 -0.91 4.46
C THR A 167 13.19 0.08 4.54
N THR A 168 13.53 1.36 4.41
CA THR A 168 12.57 2.47 4.24
C THR A 168 12.50 2.98 2.81
N GLN A 169 13.24 2.37 1.88
CA GLN A 169 13.33 2.83 0.49
C GLN A 169 12.11 2.43 -0.36
N ILE A 170 11.32 1.47 0.10
CA ILE A 170 10.11 0.99 -0.56
C ILE A 170 8.91 1.70 0.09
N PRO A 171 8.12 2.50 -0.67
CA PRO A 171 7.10 3.38 -0.13
C PRO A 171 5.77 2.64 0.10
N VAL A 172 5.80 1.59 0.91
CA VAL A 172 4.61 0.83 1.30
C VAL A 172 4.40 0.91 2.81
N ASN A 173 3.14 0.87 3.24
CA ASN A 173 2.81 0.62 4.63
C ASN A 173 3.00 -0.87 4.94
N SER A 174 4.13 -1.21 5.56
CA SER A 174 4.50 -2.57 5.94
C SER A 174 3.46 -3.24 6.85
N TYR A 175 2.67 -2.48 7.62
CA TYR A 175 1.63 -3.06 8.46
C TYR A 175 0.49 -3.68 7.64
N GLN A 176 0.22 -3.18 6.43
CA GLN A 176 -0.73 -3.84 5.51
C GLN A 176 -0.21 -5.22 5.09
N ILE A 177 1.10 -5.36 4.86
CA ILE A 177 1.71 -6.64 4.52
C ILE A 177 1.65 -7.61 5.70
N TYR A 178 1.99 -7.13 6.90
CA TYR A 178 1.97 -7.94 8.11
C TYR A 178 0.54 -8.32 8.52
N GLY A 179 -0.45 -7.47 8.24
CA GLY A 179 -1.85 -7.72 8.56
C GLY A 179 -2.48 -8.89 7.81
N PHE A 180 -1.95 -9.30 6.65
CA PHE A 180 -2.34 -10.57 6.02
C PHE A 180 -2.07 -11.79 6.92
N SER A 181 -1.08 -11.72 7.81
CA SER A 181 -0.80 -12.76 8.82
C SER A 181 -1.77 -12.70 10.02
N ARG A 182 -2.65 -11.71 10.09
CA ARG A 182 -3.66 -11.52 11.16
C ARG A 182 -5.10 -11.75 10.70
N LEU A 183 -5.31 -12.06 9.43
CA LEU A 183 -6.63 -12.43 8.93
C LEU A 183 -7.12 -13.75 9.55
N ASN A 184 -8.44 -13.91 9.62
CA ASN A 184 -9.08 -15.13 10.08
C ASN A 184 -9.43 -16.06 8.91
N GLY A 185 -9.23 -17.37 9.10
CA GLY A 185 -9.53 -18.40 8.11
C GLY A 185 -8.36 -18.69 7.15
N ASP A 186 -8.66 -19.40 6.07
CA ASP A 186 -7.67 -19.90 5.10
C ASP A 186 -7.00 -18.79 4.27
N VAL A 187 -7.58 -17.59 4.30
CA VAL A 187 -7.04 -16.38 3.67
C VAL A 187 -5.75 -15.85 4.33
N ARG A 188 -5.43 -16.34 5.52
CA ARG A 188 -4.29 -15.89 6.32
C ARG A 188 -2.98 -16.39 5.71
N ILE A 189 -1.99 -15.50 5.60
CA ILE A 189 -0.62 -15.91 5.25
C ILE A 189 -0.02 -16.74 6.39
N THR A 190 0.46 -17.95 6.07
CA THR A 190 0.98 -18.93 7.04
C THR A 190 2.44 -18.75 7.41
N LEU A 191 3.15 -17.80 6.80
CA LEU A 191 4.60 -17.59 6.96
C LEU A 191 5.00 -16.89 8.27
N GLY A 192 4.01 -16.41 9.05
CA GLY A 192 4.24 -15.76 10.33
C GLY A 192 4.93 -14.39 10.19
N LEU A 193 4.49 -13.56 9.25
CA LEU A 193 5.07 -12.24 8.97
C LEU A 193 4.46 -11.13 9.83
N ASP A 194 4.12 -11.42 11.08
CA ASP A 194 3.49 -10.44 11.97
C ASP A 194 4.53 -9.66 12.77
N TYR A 195 5.01 -8.56 12.19
CA TYR A 195 5.97 -7.66 12.82
C TYR A 195 5.38 -6.27 13.13
N ILE A 196 4.05 -6.18 13.22
CA ILE A 196 3.37 -4.96 13.65
C ILE A 196 3.79 -4.65 15.10
N ASN A 197 4.09 -3.37 15.37
CA ASN A 197 4.67 -2.85 16.62
C ASN A 197 6.10 -3.33 16.95
N ILE A 198 6.74 -4.10 16.05
CA ILE A 198 8.17 -4.40 16.13
C ILE A 198 8.93 -3.45 15.21
N PHE A 199 8.47 -3.31 13.97
CA PHE A 199 8.94 -2.30 13.01
C PHE A 199 7.93 -1.16 12.87
N LYS A 200 8.36 -0.05 12.29
CA LYS A 200 7.45 1.03 11.89
C LYS A 200 6.72 0.69 10.60
N LYS A 201 5.67 1.43 10.29
CA LYS A 201 4.87 1.30 9.06
C LYS A 201 5.70 1.48 7.80
N ASN A 202 6.75 2.29 7.85
CA ASN A 202 7.64 2.52 6.70
C ASN A 202 8.90 1.64 6.73
N ASP A 203 9.06 0.77 7.73
CA ASP A 203 10.15 -0.20 7.80
C ASP A 203 9.66 -1.55 7.30
N LEU A 204 9.92 -1.83 6.02
CA LEU A 204 9.56 -3.10 5.39
C LEU A 204 10.66 -4.14 5.62
N ILE A 205 10.31 -5.29 6.21
CA ILE A 205 11.20 -6.43 6.31
C ILE A 205 11.47 -6.99 4.92
N THR A 206 12.74 -7.03 4.55
CA THR A 206 13.20 -7.58 3.28
C THR A 206 13.84 -8.95 3.45
N HIS A 207 14.39 -9.27 4.61
CA HIS A 207 14.96 -10.59 4.86
C HIS A 207 14.68 -11.08 6.27
N ILE A 208 14.46 -12.38 6.38
CA ILE A 208 14.36 -13.12 7.65
C ILE A 208 15.30 -14.31 7.53
N ASN A 209 16.12 -14.52 8.55
CA ASN A 209 16.95 -15.71 8.66
C ASN A 209 16.78 -16.32 10.06
N ARG A 210 16.10 -17.47 10.11
CA ARG A 210 15.95 -18.34 11.28
C ARG A 210 16.31 -19.78 10.91
N SER A 211 16.41 -20.66 11.90
CA SER A 211 16.93 -22.02 11.74
C SER A 211 16.21 -22.88 10.69
N ASP A 212 14.90 -22.69 10.54
CA ASP A 212 13.98 -23.52 9.76
C ASP A 212 13.25 -22.74 8.65
N PHE A 213 13.53 -21.46 8.51
CA PHE A 213 12.87 -20.58 7.56
C PHE A 213 13.77 -19.43 7.15
N LYS A 214 13.77 -19.15 5.86
CA LYS A 214 14.45 -18.00 5.28
C LYS A 214 13.50 -17.27 4.35
N LEU A 215 13.56 -15.96 4.37
CA LEU A 215 12.83 -15.10 3.44
C LEU A 215 13.76 -14.01 2.93
N GLU A 216 13.63 -13.69 1.66
CA GLU A 216 14.43 -12.69 0.95
C GLU A 216 13.57 -12.00 -0.10
N LEU A 217 13.53 -10.67 -0.05
CA LEU A 217 12.97 -9.84 -1.10
C LEU A 217 13.92 -9.87 -2.30
N LEU A 218 13.44 -10.39 -3.42
CA LEU A 218 14.20 -10.46 -4.65
C LEU A 218 14.19 -9.12 -5.40
N ASN A 219 13.04 -8.46 -5.44
CA ASN A 219 12.87 -7.14 -6.03
C ASN A 219 11.54 -6.49 -5.59
N PHE A 220 11.50 -5.17 -5.78
CA PHE A 220 10.30 -4.33 -5.78
C PHE A 220 10.32 -3.52 -7.07
N GLY A 221 9.34 -3.67 -7.95
CA GLY A 221 9.31 -2.90 -9.18
C GLY A 221 8.21 -3.29 -10.16
N PRO A 222 8.32 -2.90 -11.45
CA PRO A 222 7.24 -3.04 -12.42
C PRO A 222 6.86 -4.50 -12.63
N ASN A 223 5.63 -4.83 -12.25
CA ASN A 223 5.02 -6.13 -12.46
C ASN A 223 3.50 -5.94 -12.46
N PRO A 224 2.96 -5.42 -13.58
CA PRO A 224 1.59 -4.95 -13.61
C PRO A 224 0.61 -6.11 -13.47
N TYR A 225 -0.39 -5.93 -12.61
CA TYR A 225 -1.48 -6.88 -12.39
C TYR A 225 -2.83 -6.19 -12.39
N GLU A 226 -3.82 -6.82 -13.05
CA GLU A 226 -5.20 -6.36 -13.10
C GLU A 226 -6.11 -7.37 -12.43
N PHE A 227 -6.92 -6.90 -11.48
CA PHE A 227 -7.93 -7.72 -10.81
C PHE A 227 -9.34 -7.20 -11.10
N SER A 228 -10.17 -8.03 -11.75
CA SER A 228 -11.56 -7.67 -12.04
C SER A 228 -12.49 -8.02 -10.88
N THR A 229 -13.10 -7.00 -10.27
CA THR A 229 -14.06 -7.11 -9.17
C THR A 229 -15.52 -7.19 -9.64
N LYS A 230 -15.78 -7.12 -10.97
CA LYS A 230 -17.13 -7.00 -11.56
C LYS A 230 -18.11 -8.09 -11.13
N LYS A 231 -17.62 -9.32 -10.95
CA LYS A 231 -18.43 -10.51 -10.66
C LYS A 231 -18.78 -10.67 -9.19
N TYR A 232 -18.10 -9.98 -8.28
CA TYR A 232 -18.26 -10.17 -6.84
C TYR A 232 -19.31 -9.25 -6.25
N ARG A 233 -19.97 -9.70 -5.21
CA ARG A 233 -20.97 -8.93 -4.44
C ARG A 233 -20.67 -9.11 -2.96
N PHE A 234 -20.92 -8.08 -2.15
CA PHE A 234 -20.85 -8.25 -0.70
C PHE A 234 -21.79 -9.35 -0.26
N GLU A 235 -21.27 -10.29 0.52
CA GLU A 235 -22.10 -11.27 1.20
C GLU A 235 -23.05 -10.51 2.14
N ARG A 236 -24.34 -10.82 2.06
CA ARG A 236 -25.39 -10.14 2.82
C ARG A 236 -25.67 -10.86 4.12
#